data_AF-A0AAI7ZIF6-F1
#
_entry.id   AF-A0AAI7ZIF6-F1
#
_cell.length_a   1.000
_cell.length_b   1.000
_cell.length_c   1.000
_cell.angle_alpha   90.00
_cell.angle_beta   90.00
_cell.angle_gamma   90.00
#
_symmetry.space_group_name_H-M   'P 1'
#
loop_
_entity.id
_entity.type
_entity.pdbx_description
1 polymer ?
#
loop_
_entity_poly.entity_id
_entity_poly.type
_entity_poly.pdbx_seq_one_letter_code
_entity_poly.pdbx_strand_id
1 'polypeptide(L)'
;MIGSTQARPLDGQRLLLCVGGGIAAYKSLELVRRLRDAGAQVQVAMTGGAQQFITPLSFQALSGQPTRTTLWDSAAEQAMGHIELARWADRVIVAPATADLLARLAHGLADDLVTTLCLATTAPLTVAPAMNHRMWLHPATQANIATLRARGVTVVGPDDGPLAEGESGPGRLAEPAAIIAALAGGAAAASTAPEGARSVVAPVFIPSSAQLEGLRIVISAGPTFEDLDPVRYVGNRSSGKMGYALAAAAARQGADVVLVSGPVHQTTPDGVQRIDVRSAAQMRDAVLGAFPADIYIGAAAVADYTPKRVVSQKIKKTGETLTLELVRTPDILSEVAAQTGALKLVVGFAAETHDVEHYARGKLAAKRLDLIIANQVGIEGGGFESDNNAATAYWQGGERVFPSSSKTELADQLLALIAERLQA
;
A
#
# COMPACT_ATOMS: atom_id res chain seq x y z
N MET A 1 -6.95 -35.81 26.89
CA MET A 1 -5.96 -35.51 25.84
C MET A 1 -6.69 -35.38 24.52
N ILE A 2 -7.00 -34.16 24.09
CA ILE A 2 -7.43 -33.87 22.72
C ILE A 2 -6.74 -32.55 22.39
N GLY A 3 -5.50 -32.64 21.91
CA GLY A 3 -4.76 -31.45 21.47
C GLY A 3 -5.44 -30.94 20.22
N SER A 4 -5.99 -29.72 20.26
CA SER A 4 -6.49 -29.06 19.06
C SER A 4 -5.34 -28.97 18.06
N THR A 5 -5.41 -29.71 16.96
CA THR A 5 -4.46 -29.58 15.86
C THR A 5 -4.71 -28.21 15.26
N GLN A 6 -3.94 -27.19 15.67
CA GLN A 6 -3.95 -25.88 15.01
C GLN A 6 -3.68 -26.13 13.53
N ALA A 7 -4.56 -25.63 12.66
CA ALA A 7 -4.36 -25.70 11.23
C ALA A 7 -3.02 -25.04 10.87
N ARG A 8 -2.10 -25.83 10.33
CA ARG A 8 -0.79 -25.35 9.90
C ARG A 8 -0.97 -24.63 8.56
N PRO A 9 -0.68 -23.31 8.48
CA PRO A 9 -1.13 -22.50 7.35
C PRO A 9 -0.43 -22.82 6.01
N LEU A 10 0.67 -23.56 6.05
CA LEU A 10 1.47 -23.94 4.87
C LEU A 10 1.62 -25.47 4.77
N ASP A 11 0.70 -26.23 5.37
CA ASP A 11 0.78 -27.69 5.46
C ASP A 11 0.94 -28.33 4.07
N GLY A 12 2.02 -29.10 3.91
CA GLY A 12 2.30 -29.84 2.67
C GLY A 12 2.89 -29.01 1.52
N GLN A 13 3.02 -27.68 1.65
CA GLN A 13 3.59 -26.84 0.59
C GLN A 13 5.11 -27.03 0.47
N ARG A 14 5.61 -27.10 -0.76
CA ARG A 14 7.05 -27.15 -1.08
C ARG A 14 7.55 -25.73 -1.38
N LEU A 15 8.41 -25.22 -0.51
CA LEU A 15 8.94 -23.85 -0.58
C LEU A 15 10.43 -23.87 -0.88
N LEU A 16 10.82 -23.16 -1.94
CA LEU A 16 12.22 -22.89 -2.22
C LEU A 16 12.60 -21.53 -1.66
N LEU A 17 13.46 -21.52 -0.65
CA LEU A 17 14.01 -20.31 -0.06
C LEU A 17 15.35 -19.96 -0.72
N CYS A 18 15.36 -18.88 -1.50
CA CYS A 18 16.53 -18.28 -2.11
C CYS A 18 17.10 -17.17 -1.20
N VAL A 19 18.38 -17.26 -0.83
CA VAL A 19 19.02 -16.34 0.13
C VAL A 19 20.00 -15.41 -0.59
N GLY A 20 19.77 -14.10 -0.50
CA GLY A 20 20.66 -13.05 -1.00
C GLY A 20 21.75 -12.64 -0.01
N GLY A 21 22.80 -11.98 -0.52
CA GLY A 21 23.98 -11.58 0.25
C GLY A 21 23.84 -10.24 0.98
N GLY A 22 23.24 -10.25 2.16
CA GLY A 22 23.17 -9.07 3.02
C GLY A 22 23.16 -9.42 4.50
N ILE A 23 23.37 -8.42 5.37
CA ILE A 23 23.46 -8.63 6.82
C ILE A 23 22.23 -9.34 7.40
N ALA A 24 21.05 -9.15 6.81
CA ALA A 24 19.81 -9.79 7.24
C ALA A 24 19.71 -11.29 6.92
N ALA A 25 20.71 -11.91 6.28
CA ALA A 25 20.71 -13.34 5.95
C ALA A 25 20.48 -14.24 7.18
N TYR A 26 20.86 -13.80 8.39
CA TYR A 26 20.70 -14.62 9.61
C TYR A 26 19.24 -14.76 10.02
N LYS A 27 18.40 -13.79 9.68
CA LYS A 27 16.96 -13.90 9.89
C LYS A 27 16.34 -14.99 9.00
N SER A 28 16.96 -15.32 7.87
CA SER A 28 16.51 -16.41 7.00
C SER A 28 16.64 -17.78 7.68
N LEU A 29 17.54 -17.95 8.66
CA LEU A 29 17.63 -19.19 9.45
C LEU A 29 16.36 -19.40 10.29
N GLU A 30 15.92 -18.35 11.00
CA GLU A 30 14.67 -18.38 11.75
C GLU A 30 13.47 -18.54 10.80
N LEU A 31 13.51 -17.91 9.62
CA LEU A 31 12.46 -18.11 8.61
C LEU A 31 12.32 -19.58 8.19
N VAL A 32 13.41 -20.31 7.96
CA VAL A 32 13.34 -21.76 7.66
C VAL A 32 12.64 -22.51 8.79
N ARG A 33 13.02 -22.24 10.06
CA ARG A 33 12.41 -22.90 11.21
C ARG A 33 10.91 -22.62 11.27
N ARG A 34 10.51 -21.37 11.09
CA ARG A 34 9.10 -20.95 11.16
C ARG A 34 8.25 -21.45 9.98
N LEU A 35 8.82 -21.55 8.78
CA LEU A 35 8.14 -22.15 7.63
C LEU A 35 7.86 -23.64 7.87
N ARG A 36 8.81 -24.37 8.48
CA ARG A 36 8.63 -25.76 8.87
C ARG A 36 7.62 -25.93 10.01
N ASP A 37 7.66 -25.06 11.02
CA ASP A 37 6.66 -25.01 12.10
C ASP A 37 5.24 -24.81 11.50
N ALA A 38 5.14 -24.01 10.43
CA ALA A 38 3.92 -23.76 9.67
C ALA A 38 3.51 -24.89 8.70
N GLY A 39 4.25 -26.01 8.66
CA GLY A 39 3.90 -27.22 7.90
C GLY A 39 4.53 -27.35 6.51
N ALA A 40 5.37 -26.40 6.10
CA ALA A 40 6.02 -26.43 4.78
C ALA A 40 7.25 -27.36 4.73
N GLN A 41 7.49 -27.94 3.56
CA GLN A 41 8.77 -28.52 3.20
C GLN A 41 9.65 -27.43 2.60
N VAL A 42 10.88 -27.26 3.11
CA VAL A 42 11.74 -26.15 2.70
C VAL A 42 13.03 -26.69 2.09
N GLN A 43 13.34 -26.28 0.86
CA GLN A 43 14.69 -26.40 0.30
C GLN A 43 15.31 -25.00 0.19
N VAL A 44 16.63 -24.93 0.31
CA VAL A 44 17.35 -23.66 0.36
C VAL A 44 18.34 -23.57 -0.79
N ALA A 45 18.33 -22.44 -1.49
CA ALA A 45 19.35 -22.05 -2.46
C ALA A 45 20.03 -20.75 -2.00
N MET A 46 21.34 -20.63 -2.16
CA MET A 46 22.10 -19.47 -1.70
C MET A 46 22.89 -18.83 -2.85
N THR A 47 22.86 -17.50 -2.91
CA THR A 47 23.82 -16.73 -3.72
C THR A 47 25.24 -16.88 -3.16
N GLY A 48 26.26 -16.59 -3.98
CA GLY A 48 27.64 -16.50 -3.49
C GLY A 48 27.81 -15.46 -2.39
N GLY A 49 27.11 -14.32 -2.49
CA GLY A 49 27.11 -13.28 -1.46
C GLY A 49 26.50 -13.75 -0.12
N ALA A 50 25.43 -14.54 -0.14
CA ALA A 50 24.83 -15.09 1.08
C ALA A 50 25.79 -16.00 1.86
N GLN A 51 26.63 -16.75 1.12
CA GLN A 51 27.62 -17.66 1.71
C GLN A 51 28.73 -16.92 2.47
N GLN A 52 28.93 -15.62 2.23
CA GLN A 52 29.86 -14.78 2.98
C GLN A 52 29.32 -14.37 4.35
N PHE A 53 27.99 -14.35 4.53
CA PHE A 53 27.36 -14.02 5.81
C PHE A 53 27.08 -15.29 6.63
N ILE A 54 26.67 -16.38 5.98
CA ILE A 54 26.20 -17.61 6.64
C ILE A 54 26.60 -18.83 5.83
N THR A 55 26.96 -19.90 6.52
CA THR A 55 27.38 -21.14 5.86
C THR A 55 26.17 -21.98 5.42
N PRO A 56 26.26 -22.71 4.29
CA PRO A 56 25.21 -23.63 3.84
C PRO A 56 24.84 -24.71 4.88
N LEU A 57 25.80 -25.10 5.73
CA LEU A 57 25.60 -26.11 6.77
C LEU A 57 24.48 -25.72 7.76
N SER A 58 24.37 -24.44 8.12
CA SER A 58 23.30 -23.96 9.01
C SER A 58 21.91 -24.17 8.40
N PHE A 59 21.76 -23.89 7.11
CA PHE A 59 20.50 -24.11 6.39
C PHE A 59 20.20 -25.60 6.20
N GLN A 60 21.21 -26.44 5.95
CA GLN A 60 21.03 -27.88 5.86
C GLN A 60 20.53 -28.47 7.20
N ALA A 61 21.11 -28.05 8.32
CA ALA A 61 20.67 -28.49 9.64
C ALA A 61 19.22 -28.08 9.95
N LEU A 62 18.82 -26.87 9.56
CA LEU A 62 17.47 -26.34 9.83
C LEU A 62 16.41 -26.80 8.84
N SER A 63 16.75 -27.05 7.58
CA SER A 63 15.81 -27.53 6.56
C SER A 63 15.67 -29.06 6.54
N GLY A 64 16.73 -29.78 6.95
CA GLY A 64 16.84 -31.23 6.77
C GLY A 64 17.11 -31.64 5.32
N GLN A 65 17.44 -30.70 4.44
CA GLN A 65 17.69 -30.92 3.02
C GLN A 65 19.06 -30.32 2.61
N PRO A 66 19.74 -30.88 1.60
CA PRO A 66 20.97 -30.27 1.08
C PRO A 66 20.73 -28.82 0.63
N THR A 67 21.57 -27.90 1.08
CA THR A 67 21.51 -26.50 0.65
C THR A 67 22.27 -26.33 -0.66
N ARG A 68 21.62 -25.74 -1.66
CA ARG A 68 22.16 -25.60 -3.02
C ARG A 68 22.86 -24.25 -3.18
N THR A 69 24.07 -24.25 -3.75
CA THR A 69 24.95 -23.07 -3.72
C THR A 69 25.54 -22.67 -5.06
N THR A 70 25.48 -23.55 -6.06
CA THR A 70 26.12 -23.35 -7.37
C THR A 70 25.29 -23.98 -8.48
N LEU A 71 25.37 -23.39 -9.68
CA LEU A 71 24.83 -23.97 -10.91
C LEU A 71 25.61 -25.23 -11.33
N TRP A 72 26.90 -25.27 -10.99
CA TRP A 72 27.85 -26.24 -11.54
C TRP A 72 28.11 -27.39 -10.56
N ASP A 73 27.04 -27.96 -10.01
CA ASP A 73 27.12 -29.16 -9.18
C ASP A 73 27.00 -30.40 -10.08
N SER A 74 28.12 -31.06 -10.36
CA SER A 74 28.17 -32.25 -11.22
C SER A 74 27.25 -33.39 -10.78
N ALA A 75 26.92 -33.50 -9.49
CA ALA A 75 25.99 -34.51 -8.99
C ALA A 75 24.53 -34.12 -9.24
N ALA A 76 24.21 -32.82 -9.19
CA ALA A 76 22.86 -32.30 -9.44
C ALA A 76 22.56 -32.12 -10.94
N GLU A 77 23.57 -31.75 -11.74
CA GLU A 77 23.40 -31.48 -13.18
C GLU A 77 23.20 -32.75 -14.01
N GLN A 78 23.56 -33.93 -13.50
CA GLN A 78 23.15 -35.21 -14.10
C GLN A 78 21.63 -35.36 -14.22
N ALA A 79 20.87 -34.64 -13.37
CA ALA A 79 19.40 -34.59 -13.38
C ALA A 79 18.84 -33.23 -13.83
N MET A 80 19.68 -32.32 -14.38
CA MET A 80 19.27 -30.94 -14.69
C MET A 80 18.79 -30.19 -13.43
N GLY A 81 19.56 -30.26 -12.35
CA GLY A 81 19.13 -29.95 -10.99
C GLY A 81 18.51 -28.56 -10.77
N HIS A 82 18.91 -27.54 -11.54
CA HIS A 82 18.25 -26.22 -11.48
C HIS A 82 16.80 -26.25 -12.00
N ILE A 83 16.50 -27.03 -13.05
CA ILE A 83 15.14 -27.20 -13.55
C ILE A 83 14.31 -28.07 -12.60
N GLU A 84 14.90 -29.14 -12.06
CA GLU A 84 14.23 -30.01 -11.09
C GLU A 84 13.80 -29.21 -9.85
N LEU A 85 14.72 -28.44 -9.27
CA LEU A 85 14.46 -27.66 -8.08
C LEU A 85 13.44 -26.55 -8.33
N ALA A 86 13.50 -25.89 -9.50
CA ALA A 86 12.51 -24.89 -9.90
C ALA A 86 11.10 -25.47 -10.09
N ARG A 87 10.99 -26.73 -10.54
CA ARG A 87 9.71 -27.48 -10.70
C ARG A 87 9.22 -28.10 -9.39
N TRP A 88 10.13 -28.41 -8.48
CA TRP A 88 9.79 -28.95 -7.16
C TRP A 88 9.06 -27.94 -6.29
N ALA A 89 9.39 -26.65 -6.43
CA ALA A 89 8.80 -25.59 -5.63
C ALA A 89 7.33 -25.30 -6.03
N ASP A 90 6.43 -25.28 -5.04
CA ASP A 90 5.07 -24.74 -5.19
C ASP A 90 5.08 -23.20 -5.05
N ARG A 91 6.06 -22.65 -4.32
CA ARG A 91 6.39 -21.21 -4.27
C ARG A 91 7.88 -20.99 -4.07
N VAL A 92 8.38 -19.87 -4.59
CA VAL A 92 9.76 -19.42 -4.39
C VAL A 92 9.77 -18.15 -3.55
N ILE A 93 10.66 -18.10 -2.56
CA ILE A 93 10.82 -16.95 -1.65
C ILE A 93 12.26 -16.48 -1.72
N VAL A 94 12.49 -15.20 -1.97
CA VAL A 94 13.82 -14.58 -1.91
C VAL A 94 13.94 -13.75 -0.64
N ALA A 95 14.71 -14.22 0.34
CA ALA A 95 14.87 -13.53 1.62
C ALA A 95 16.28 -13.72 2.23
N PRO A 96 17.04 -12.64 2.49
CA PRO A 96 16.77 -11.28 2.04
C PRO A 96 16.93 -11.14 0.52
N ALA A 97 16.09 -10.32 -0.10
CA ALA A 97 16.28 -9.85 -1.47
C ALA A 97 17.05 -8.51 -1.44
N THR A 98 18.35 -8.57 -1.73
CA THR A 98 19.19 -7.37 -1.77
C THR A 98 18.91 -6.53 -3.01
N ALA A 99 19.34 -5.26 -3.03
CA ALA A 99 19.17 -4.39 -4.20
C ALA A 99 19.77 -5.00 -5.47
N ASP A 100 20.96 -5.60 -5.37
CA ASP A 100 21.61 -6.33 -6.47
C ASP A 100 20.74 -7.48 -6.99
N LEU A 101 20.27 -8.34 -6.07
CA LEU A 101 19.47 -9.50 -6.45
C LEU A 101 18.14 -9.06 -7.09
N LEU A 102 17.49 -8.02 -6.55
CA LEU A 102 16.28 -7.45 -7.14
C LEU A 102 16.54 -6.89 -8.55
N ALA A 103 17.68 -6.23 -8.76
CA ALA A 103 18.06 -5.73 -10.08
C ALA A 103 18.26 -6.88 -11.08
N ARG A 104 18.98 -7.93 -10.70
CA ARG A 104 19.21 -9.10 -11.55
C ARG A 104 17.90 -9.80 -11.91
N LEU A 105 16.99 -9.99 -10.95
CA LEU A 105 15.67 -10.55 -11.18
C LEU A 105 14.81 -9.66 -12.11
N ALA A 106 14.81 -8.34 -11.90
CA ALA A 106 14.05 -7.40 -12.73
C ALA A 106 14.54 -7.39 -14.18
N HIS A 107 15.84 -7.58 -14.41
CA HIS A 107 16.43 -7.61 -15.74
C HIS A 107 16.53 -9.01 -16.37
N GLY A 108 16.10 -10.06 -15.65
CA GLY A 108 16.12 -11.43 -16.16
C GLY A 108 17.53 -12.00 -16.32
N LEU A 109 18.48 -11.55 -15.50
CA LEU A 109 19.82 -12.13 -15.44
C LEU A 109 19.74 -13.51 -14.76
N ALA A 110 20.53 -14.46 -15.24
CA ALA A 110 20.58 -15.85 -14.77
C ALA A 110 22.04 -16.34 -14.70
N ASP A 111 22.85 -15.58 -13.98
CA ASP A 111 24.31 -15.76 -13.88
C ASP A 111 24.73 -16.55 -12.62
N ASP A 112 23.79 -16.81 -11.71
CA ASP A 112 23.99 -17.73 -10.58
C ASP A 112 22.79 -18.68 -10.40
N LEU A 113 22.91 -19.61 -9.44
CA LEU A 113 21.88 -20.62 -9.20
C LEU A 113 20.54 -19.97 -8.81
N VAL A 114 20.56 -19.00 -7.91
CA VAL A 114 19.34 -18.38 -7.37
C VAL A 114 18.57 -17.65 -8.47
N THR A 115 19.27 -16.82 -9.24
CA THR A 115 18.68 -16.04 -10.34
C THR A 115 18.16 -16.95 -11.46
N THR A 116 18.90 -18.02 -11.79
CA THR A 116 18.47 -19.04 -12.75
C THR A 116 17.20 -19.76 -12.28
N LEU A 117 17.14 -20.16 -11.00
CA LEU A 117 15.95 -20.79 -10.41
C LEU A 117 14.72 -19.86 -10.49
N CYS A 118 14.90 -18.59 -10.16
CA CYS A 118 13.82 -17.60 -10.20
C CYS A 118 13.35 -17.30 -11.62
N LEU A 119 14.24 -17.37 -12.62
CA LEU A 119 13.88 -17.20 -14.03
C LEU A 119 13.19 -18.44 -14.62
N ALA A 120 13.61 -19.64 -14.20
CA ALA A 120 13.14 -20.92 -14.75
C ALA A 120 11.84 -21.43 -14.09
N THR A 121 11.51 -20.97 -12.88
CA THR A 121 10.32 -21.43 -12.17
C THR A 121 9.03 -20.88 -12.77
N THR A 122 7.96 -21.67 -12.68
CA THR A 122 6.58 -21.21 -12.97
C THR A 122 5.79 -20.96 -11.69
N ALA A 123 6.38 -21.25 -10.53
CA ALA A 123 5.77 -21.05 -9.23
C ALA A 123 5.72 -19.56 -8.88
N PRO A 124 4.72 -19.10 -8.09
CA PRO A 124 4.66 -17.73 -7.61
C PRO A 124 5.94 -17.33 -6.85
N LEU A 125 6.51 -16.20 -7.23
CA LEU A 125 7.71 -15.63 -6.61
C LEU A 125 7.33 -14.58 -5.57
N THR A 126 7.90 -14.68 -4.38
CA THR A 126 7.83 -13.67 -3.33
C THR A 126 9.23 -13.16 -3.00
N VAL A 127 9.42 -11.85 -2.93
CA VAL A 127 10.68 -11.23 -2.51
C VAL A 127 10.48 -10.49 -1.19
N ALA A 128 11.42 -10.63 -0.26
CA ALA A 128 11.46 -9.91 1.00
C ALA A 128 12.69 -8.99 1.02
N PRO A 129 12.56 -7.71 0.63
CA PRO A 129 13.70 -6.82 0.48
C PRO A 129 14.42 -6.54 1.80
N ALA A 130 15.75 -6.39 1.75
CA ALA A 130 16.52 -5.87 2.87
C ALA A 130 17.79 -5.15 2.40
N MET A 131 17.93 -3.88 2.79
CA MET A 131 19.03 -2.99 2.40
C MET A 131 19.02 -1.69 3.21
N ASN A 132 20.06 -0.86 3.08
CA ASN A 132 20.07 0.50 3.63
C ASN A 132 18.91 1.34 3.04
N HIS A 133 18.38 2.27 3.83
CA HIS A 133 17.21 3.07 3.41
C HIS A 133 17.42 3.89 2.14
N ARG A 134 18.64 4.40 1.90
CA ARG A 134 18.96 5.12 0.66
C ARG A 134 18.98 4.19 -0.54
N MET A 135 19.46 2.95 -0.37
CA MET A 135 19.41 1.95 -1.42
C MET A 135 17.98 1.56 -1.74
N TRP A 136 17.12 1.46 -0.72
CA TRP A 136 15.69 1.18 -0.92
C TRP A 136 15.02 2.31 -1.68
N LEU A 137 15.19 3.56 -1.23
CA LEU A 137 14.59 4.74 -1.85
C LEU A 137 15.22 5.12 -3.20
N HIS A 138 16.33 4.48 -3.59
CA HIS A 138 17.00 4.78 -4.84
C HIS A 138 16.08 4.51 -6.05
N PRO A 139 15.97 5.43 -7.03
CA PRO A 139 15.06 5.28 -8.17
C PRO A 139 15.24 3.96 -8.93
N ALA A 140 16.48 3.48 -9.10
CA ALA A 140 16.73 2.20 -9.75
C ALA A 140 16.11 1.02 -8.98
N THR A 141 16.19 1.00 -7.64
CA THR A 141 15.59 -0.05 -6.82
C THR A 141 14.07 0.00 -6.90
N GLN A 142 13.49 1.21 -6.85
CA GLN A 142 12.04 1.40 -6.99
C GLN A 142 11.54 0.95 -8.37
N ALA A 143 12.27 1.26 -9.45
CA ALA A 143 11.95 0.80 -10.80
C ALA A 143 12.04 -0.73 -10.93
N ASN A 144 13.03 -1.36 -10.30
CA ASN A 144 13.17 -2.82 -10.26
C ASN A 144 12.00 -3.46 -9.51
N ILE A 145 11.61 -2.92 -8.36
CA ILE A 145 10.45 -3.39 -7.59
C ILE A 145 9.16 -3.23 -8.38
N ALA A 146 8.96 -2.10 -9.05
CA ALA A 146 7.80 -1.87 -9.91
C ALA A 146 7.75 -2.90 -11.06
N THR A 147 8.88 -3.16 -11.70
CA THR A 147 9.02 -4.17 -12.76
C THR A 147 8.67 -5.57 -12.25
N LEU A 148 9.18 -5.95 -11.07
CA LEU A 148 8.90 -7.25 -10.47
C LEU A 148 7.41 -7.39 -10.11
N ARG A 149 6.80 -6.37 -9.51
CA ARG A 149 5.36 -6.35 -9.22
C ARG A 149 4.52 -6.49 -10.48
N ALA A 150 4.87 -5.78 -11.55
CA ALA A 150 4.19 -5.88 -12.84
C ALA A 150 4.26 -7.29 -13.46
N ARG A 151 5.28 -8.08 -13.08
CA ARG A 151 5.44 -9.49 -13.48
C ARG A 151 4.79 -10.48 -12.50
N GLY A 152 3.99 -10.00 -11.55
CA GLY A 152 3.28 -10.85 -10.59
C GLY A 152 4.12 -11.31 -9.39
N VAL A 153 5.29 -10.68 -9.14
CA VAL A 153 6.11 -10.97 -7.97
C VAL A 153 5.52 -10.28 -6.74
N THR A 154 5.26 -11.04 -5.68
CA THR A 154 4.80 -10.52 -4.40
C THR A 154 5.98 -9.90 -3.64
N VAL A 155 5.82 -8.70 -3.09
CA VAL A 155 6.85 -8.02 -2.30
C VAL A 155 6.39 -7.92 -0.84
N VAL A 156 7.19 -8.41 0.10
CA VAL A 156 6.91 -8.35 1.54
C VAL A 156 7.93 -7.45 2.23
N GLY A 157 7.48 -6.31 2.75
CA GLY A 157 8.35 -5.27 3.30
C GLY A 157 9.04 -4.43 2.22
N PRO A 158 10.18 -3.81 2.52
CA PRO A 158 10.88 -3.83 3.81
C PRO A 158 10.12 -3.05 4.89
N ASP A 159 10.40 -3.35 6.15
CA ASP A 159 9.90 -2.59 7.30
C ASP A 159 10.69 -1.30 7.51
N ASP A 160 10.05 -0.33 8.16
CA ASP A 160 10.70 0.88 8.66
C ASP A 160 11.28 0.65 10.08
N GLY A 161 12.45 1.22 10.33
CA GLY A 161 12.99 1.48 11.67
C GLY A 161 14.51 1.30 11.69
N PRO A 162 15.11 0.90 12.84
CA PRO A 162 16.56 0.88 12.97
C PRO A 162 17.22 -0.13 12.02
N LEU A 163 18.29 0.31 11.38
CA LEU A 163 19.13 -0.46 10.47
C LEU A 163 20.49 -0.74 11.11
N ALA A 164 21.25 -1.69 10.54
CA ALA A 164 22.50 -2.18 11.14
C ALA A 164 23.59 -1.10 11.24
N GLU A 165 23.55 -0.12 10.34
CA GLU A 165 24.43 1.04 10.24
C GLU A 165 24.12 2.16 11.25
N GLY A 166 23.09 2.00 12.09
CA GLY A 166 22.71 2.98 13.12
C GLY A 166 21.76 4.09 12.63
N GLU A 167 21.40 4.09 11.35
CA GLU A 167 20.35 4.94 10.80
C GLU A 167 18.96 4.29 10.96
N SER A 168 17.89 5.04 10.72
CA SER A 168 16.52 4.51 10.72
C SER A 168 15.80 4.91 9.44
N GLY A 169 14.96 4.00 8.92
CA GLY A 169 14.14 4.22 7.73
C GLY A 169 13.68 2.91 7.10
N PRO A 170 13.03 2.97 5.93
CA PRO A 170 12.55 1.77 5.25
C PRO A 170 13.72 0.98 4.70
N GLY A 171 13.80 -0.32 4.97
CA GLY A 171 14.92 -1.14 4.47
C GLY A 171 15.22 -2.38 5.32
N ARG A 172 14.63 -2.47 6.52
CA ARG A 172 14.80 -3.64 7.39
C ARG A 172 14.00 -4.81 6.81
N LEU A 173 14.60 -6.01 6.80
CA LEU A 173 13.87 -7.22 6.41
C LEU A 173 12.63 -7.39 7.29
N ALA A 174 11.48 -7.62 6.65
CA ALA A 174 10.24 -7.94 7.34
C ALA A 174 10.42 -9.12 8.30
N GLU A 175 9.75 -9.08 9.45
CA GLU A 175 9.85 -10.16 10.42
C GLU A 175 9.34 -11.50 9.85
N PRO A 176 9.96 -12.65 10.19
CA PRO A 176 9.59 -13.95 9.62
C PRO A 176 8.09 -14.28 9.73
N ALA A 177 7.44 -13.85 10.82
CA ALA A 177 6.01 -14.02 11.01
C ALA A 177 5.17 -13.27 9.96
N ALA A 178 5.58 -12.06 9.57
CA ALA A 178 4.91 -11.28 8.53
C ALA A 178 5.08 -11.92 7.14
N ILE A 179 6.28 -12.46 6.85
CA ILE A 179 6.53 -13.22 5.62
C ILE A 179 5.62 -14.45 5.54
N ILE A 180 5.49 -15.20 6.64
CA ILE A 180 4.60 -16.38 6.70
C ILE A 180 3.14 -16.00 6.54
N ALA A 181 2.69 -14.93 7.19
CA ALA A 181 1.32 -14.44 7.07
C ALA A 181 0.99 -14.06 5.61
N ALA A 182 1.92 -13.40 4.91
CA ALA A 182 1.77 -13.07 3.50
C ALA A 182 1.66 -14.32 2.62
N LEU A 183 2.47 -15.35 2.89
CA LEU A 183 2.41 -16.63 2.18
C LEU A 183 1.10 -17.38 2.43
N ALA A 184 0.61 -17.36 3.67
CA ALA A 184 -0.64 -18.00 4.08
C ALA A 184 -1.89 -17.29 3.50
N GLY A 185 -1.89 -15.95 3.45
CA GLY A 185 -2.99 -15.17 2.88
C GLY A 185 -3.20 -15.43 1.38
N GLY A 186 -2.13 -15.78 0.67
CA GLY A 186 -2.20 -16.21 -0.73
C GLY A 186 -2.62 -17.68 -0.94
N ALA A 187 -2.77 -18.48 0.11
CA ALA A 187 -3.08 -19.92 0.01
C ALA A 187 -4.59 -20.20 -0.14
N ALA A 188 -5.46 -19.29 0.31
CA ALA A 188 -6.92 -19.46 0.23
C ALA A 188 -7.47 -19.39 -1.21
N ALA A 189 -6.70 -18.87 -2.17
CA ALA A 189 -7.11 -18.75 -3.58
C ALA A 189 -6.59 -19.89 -4.48
N ALA A 190 -5.82 -20.85 -3.95
CA ALA A 190 -5.06 -21.82 -4.76
C ALA A 190 -5.35 -23.30 -4.42
N SER A 191 -6.51 -23.62 -3.83
CA SER A 191 -6.93 -25.02 -3.66
C SER A 191 -8.34 -25.23 -4.20
N THR A 192 -8.43 -25.47 -5.51
CA THR A 192 -9.36 -26.39 -6.21
C THR A 192 -9.52 -25.92 -7.67
N ALA A 193 -8.62 -26.35 -8.55
CA ALA A 193 -8.90 -26.38 -9.97
C ALA A 193 -8.32 -27.68 -10.56
N PRO A 194 -9.13 -28.51 -11.23
CA PRO A 194 -8.61 -29.68 -11.94
C PRO A 194 -7.87 -29.25 -13.22
N GLU A 195 -6.90 -30.07 -13.61
CA GLU A 195 -6.18 -29.96 -14.89
C GLU A 195 -7.16 -29.91 -16.07
N GLY A 196 -7.03 -28.88 -16.91
CA GLY A 196 -7.71 -28.81 -18.21
C GLY A 196 -8.60 -27.59 -18.43
N ALA A 197 -8.06 -26.37 -18.26
CA ALA A 197 -8.65 -25.20 -18.90
C ALA A 197 -7.52 -24.23 -19.30
N ARG A 198 -7.26 -24.15 -20.61
CA ARG A 198 -6.50 -23.05 -21.21
C ARG A 198 -7.23 -21.75 -20.88
N SER A 199 -6.73 -21.01 -19.90
CA SER A 199 -7.23 -19.67 -19.62
C SER A 199 -6.58 -18.70 -20.59
N VAL A 200 -7.40 -18.16 -21.49
CA VAL A 200 -7.08 -17.01 -22.32
C VAL A 200 -6.78 -15.85 -21.37
N VAL A 201 -5.53 -15.38 -21.40
CA VAL A 201 -5.09 -14.24 -20.61
C VAL A 201 -5.92 -13.02 -21.04
N ALA A 202 -6.84 -12.60 -20.18
CA ALA A 202 -7.45 -11.28 -20.29
C ALA A 202 -6.35 -10.23 -20.06
N PRO A 203 -6.31 -9.13 -20.83
CA PRO A 203 -5.25 -8.15 -20.70
C PRO A 203 -5.32 -7.52 -19.31
N VAL A 204 -4.28 -7.74 -18.51
CA VAL A 204 -4.05 -7.00 -17.27
C VAL A 204 -3.58 -5.61 -17.65
N PHE A 205 -4.31 -4.61 -17.18
CA PHE A 205 -4.05 -3.19 -17.42
C PHE A 205 -2.68 -2.83 -16.84
N ILE A 206 -1.75 -2.44 -17.71
CA ILE A 206 -0.49 -1.81 -17.32
C ILE A 206 -0.84 -0.37 -16.97
N PRO A 207 -0.63 0.13 -15.72
CA PRO A 207 -0.72 1.55 -15.48
C PRO A 207 0.40 2.20 -16.29
N SER A 208 0.05 2.86 -17.41
CA SER A 208 0.99 3.72 -18.09
C SER A 208 1.40 4.81 -17.10
N SER A 209 2.68 5.12 -17.05
CA SER A 209 3.28 6.06 -16.09
C SER A 209 2.88 7.54 -16.34
N ALA A 210 1.71 7.80 -16.92
CA ALA A 210 1.26 9.12 -17.37
C ALA A 210 -0.27 9.21 -17.58
N GLN A 211 -1.09 8.39 -16.91
CA GLN A 211 -2.55 8.37 -17.15
C GLN A 211 -3.25 9.70 -16.84
N LEU A 212 -2.64 10.55 -16.03
CA LEU A 212 -3.17 11.86 -15.64
C LEU A 212 -2.30 13.01 -16.14
N GLU A 213 -1.39 12.73 -17.08
CA GLU A 213 -0.49 13.74 -17.64
C GLU A 213 -1.27 14.89 -18.28
N GLY A 214 -0.90 16.12 -17.92
CA GLY A 214 -1.53 17.34 -18.42
C GLY A 214 -2.89 17.66 -17.77
N LEU A 215 -3.38 16.86 -16.82
CA LEU A 215 -4.57 17.18 -16.04
C LEU A 215 -4.21 17.96 -14.78
N ARG A 216 -5.05 18.93 -14.42
CA ARG A 216 -4.95 19.64 -13.16
C ARG A 216 -5.93 19.09 -12.13
N ILE A 217 -5.42 18.69 -10.97
CA ILE A 217 -6.19 18.03 -9.91
C ILE A 217 -6.12 18.86 -8.64
N VAL A 218 -7.28 19.24 -8.11
CA VAL A 218 -7.39 19.90 -6.80
C VAL A 218 -7.84 18.86 -5.77
N ILE A 219 -7.11 18.75 -4.67
CA ILE A 219 -7.37 17.79 -3.60
C ILE A 219 -7.50 18.56 -2.29
N SER A 220 -8.59 18.35 -1.55
CA SER A 220 -8.67 18.80 -0.16
C SER A 220 -8.33 17.66 0.80
N ALA A 221 -7.52 17.93 1.83
CA ALA A 221 -7.08 16.93 2.80
C ALA A 221 -6.99 17.48 4.22
N GLY A 222 -6.97 16.59 5.21
CA GLY A 222 -6.85 16.94 6.62
C GLY A 222 -8.17 17.39 7.27
N PRO A 223 -8.16 17.75 8.56
CA PRO A 223 -9.33 18.27 9.28
C PRO A 223 -9.49 19.78 9.07
N THR A 224 -10.67 20.34 9.36
CA THR A 224 -10.79 21.78 9.63
C THR A 224 -10.93 22.03 11.12
N PHE A 225 -10.35 23.13 11.59
CA PHE A 225 -10.40 23.59 12.98
C PHE A 225 -11.16 24.92 13.03
N GLU A 226 -12.35 24.87 13.63
CA GLU A 226 -13.25 26.00 13.81
C GLU A 226 -13.00 26.63 15.17
N ASP A 227 -12.27 27.75 15.18
CA ASP A 227 -11.81 28.40 16.41
C ASP A 227 -12.97 28.93 17.26
N LEU A 228 -12.96 28.59 18.55
CA LEU A 228 -13.84 29.19 19.56
C LEU A 228 -13.21 30.49 20.07
N ASP A 229 -11.93 30.40 20.40
CA ASP A 229 -11.06 31.43 20.96
C ASP A 229 -9.61 31.15 20.50
N PRO A 230 -8.59 31.98 20.83
CA PRO A 230 -7.22 31.76 20.36
C PRO A 230 -6.55 30.46 20.88
N VAL A 231 -7.19 29.72 21.78
CA VAL A 231 -6.65 28.53 22.45
C VAL A 231 -7.43 27.26 22.09
N ARG A 232 -8.71 27.38 21.75
CA ARG A 232 -9.63 26.24 21.59
C ARG A 232 -10.33 26.29 20.25
N TYR A 233 -10.60 25.12 19.68
CA TYR A 233 -11.32 24.95 18.43
C TYR A 233 -12.22 23.70 18.49
N VAL A 234 -13.17 23.62 17.56
CA VAL A 234 -13.92 22.41 17.21
C VAL A 234 -13.31 21.82 15.96
N GLY A 235 -13.06 20.51 15.91
CA GLY A 235 -12.43 19.89 14.76
C GLY A 235 -12.58 18.38 14.72
N ASN A 236 -12.11 17.80 13.62
CA ASN A 236 -12.21 16.36 13.34
C ASN A 236 -10.86 15.66 13.54
N ARG A 237 -10.89 14.34 13.79
CA ARG A 237 -9.70 13.51 14.04
C ARG A 237 -9.02 13.02 12.75
N SER A 238 -9.02 13.82 11.69
CA SER A 238 -8.40 13.41 10.43
C SER A 238 -6.89 13.58 10.49
N SER A 239 -6.16 12.53 10.12
CA SER A 239 -4.71 12.57 9.97
C SER A 239 -4.26 13.18 8.63
N GLY A 240 -5.17 13.38 7.68
CA GLY A 240 -4.85 13.84 6.32
C GLY A 240 -4.10 12.82 5.43
N LYS A 241 -3.60 11.71 6.00
CA LYS A 241 -2.77 10.70 5.31
C LYS A 241 -3.35 10.25 3.96
N MET A 242 -4.67 10.01 3.88
CA MET A 242 -5.31 9.55 2.63
C MET A 242 -5.23 10.60 1.51
N GLY A 243 -5.59 11.86 1.81
CA GLY A 243 -5.52 12.95 0.82
C GLY A 243 -4.09 13.22 0.36
N TYR A 244 -3.11 13.09 1.25
CA TYR A 244 -1.69 13.21 0.91
C TYR A 244 -1.20 12.05 0.03
N ALA A 245 -1.63 10.83 0.31
CA ALA A 245 -1.31 9.66 -0.51
C ALA A 245 -1.89 9.80 -1.94
N LEU A 246 -3.13 10.30 -2.05
CA LEU A 246 -3.77 10.62 -3.33
C LEU A 246 -3.00 11.70 -4.09
N ALA A 247 -2.58 12.78 -3.41
CA ALA A 247 -1.80 13.85 -4.03
C ALA A 247 -0.45 13.35 -4.55
N ALA A 248 0.25 12.52 -3.76
CA ALA A 248 1.50 11.90 -4.18
C ALA A 248 1.30 10.95 -5.38
N ALA A 249 0.23 10.15 -5.38
CA ALA A 249 -0.09 9.25 -6.48
C ALA A 249 -0.45 10.01 -7.77
N ALA A 250 -1.26 11.06 -7.67
CA ALA A 250 -1.62 11.92 -8.79
C ALA A 250 -0.38 12.58 -9.43
N ALA A 251 0.51 13.16 -8.60
CA ALA A 251 1.75 13.77 -9.08
C ALA A 251 2.67 12.75 -9.77
N ARG A 252 2.80 11.53 -9.21
CA ARG A 252 3.56 10.43 -9.85
C ARG A 252 2.99 10.01 -11.22
N GLN A 253 1.68 10.23 -11.45
CA GLN A 253 1.01 9.93 -12.72
C GLN A 253 0.99 11.11 -13.70
N GLY A 254 1.73 12.19 -13.40
CA GLY A 254 1.95 13.32 -14.31
C GLY A 254 0.94 14.48 -14.16
N ALA A 255 0.07 14.46 -13.16
CA ALA A 255 -0.89 15.54 -12.93
C ALA A 255 -0.24 16.79 -12.32
N ASP A 256 -0.77 17.97 -12.65
CA ASP A 256 -0.54 19.21 -11.89
C ASP A 256 -1.45 19.22 -10.66
N VAL A 257 -0.87 19.09 -9.46
CA VAL A 257 -1.63 18.84 -8.23
C VAL A 257 -1.59 20.04 -7.30
N VAL A 258 -2.78 20.56 -6.95
CA VAL A 258 -2.97 21.52 -5.86
C VAL A 258 -3.60 20.81 -4.65
N LEU A 259 -2.90 20.77 -3.54
CA LEU A 259 -3.34 20.18 -2.27
C LEU A 259 -3.74 21.29 -1.29
N VAL A 260 -5.05 21.45 -1.07
CA VAL A 260 -5.59 22.33 -0.02
C VAL A 260 -5.62 21.54 1.29
N SER A 261 -4.69 21.85 2.18
CA SER A 261 -4.49 21.09 3.42
C SER A 261 -5.01 21.84 4.63
N GLY A 262 -5.88 21.17 5.38
CA GLY A 262 -6.17 21.51 6.77
C GLY A 262 -4.98 21.25 7.70
N PRO A 263 -5.09 21.54 9.01
CA PRO A 263 -3.96 21.45 9.93
C PRO A 263 -3.52 20.01 10.19
N VAL A 264 -2.38 19.61 9.58
CA VAL A 264 -1.72 18.31 9.76
C VAL A 264 -0.19 18.45 9.70
N HIS A 265 0.52 17.47 10.24
CA HIS A 265 2.00 17.40 10.22
C HIS A 265 2.57 16.56 9.06
N GLN A 266 1.79 16.37 7.99
CA GLN A 266 2.22 15.59 6.84
C GLN A 266 3.18 16.42 5.95
N THR A 267 4.26 15.81 5.48
CA THR A 267 5.17 16.39 4.49
C THR A 267 4.47 16.56 3.15
N THR A 268 4.66 17.70 2.49
CA THR A 268 4.15 17.93 1.14
C THR A 268 4.85 16.98 0.16
N PRO A 269 4.11 16.20 -0.65
CA PRO A 269 4.72 15.32 -1.64
C PRO A 269 5.44 16.11 -2.75
N ASP A 270 6.44 15.48 -3.37
CA ASP A 270 7.15 16.07 -4.50
C ASP A 270 6.20 16.37 -5.67
N GLY A 271 6.38 17.52 -6.32
CA GLY A 271 5.54 17.94 -7.45
C GLY A 271 4.13 18.41 -7.06
N VAL A 272 3.81 18.53 -5.77
CA VAL A 272 2.50 19.00 -5.28
C VAL A 272 2.59 20.44 -4.75
N GLN A 273 1.71 21.33 -5.23
CA GLN A 273 1.54 22.66 -4.65
C GLN A 273 0.60 22.60 -3.45
N ARG A 274 1.11 22.87 -2.25
CA ARG A 274 0.29 22.89 -1.03
C ARG A 274 -0.22 24.30 -0.71
N ILE A 275 -1.49 24.39 -0.30
CA ILE A 275 -2.12 25.59 0.27
C ILE A 275 -2.61 25.23 1.66
N ASP A 276 -2.06 25.87 2.70
CA ASP A 276 -2.46 25.64 4.08
C ASP A 276 -3.70 26.46 4.47
N VAL A 277 -4.66 25.79 5.08
CA VAL A 277 -5.91 26.38 5.59
C VAL A 277 -6.20 25.87 6.99
N ARG A 278 -7.02 26.61 7.72
CA ARG A 278 -7.42 26.25 9.08
C ARG A 278 -8.89 25.88 9.16
N SER A 279 -9.78 26.73 8.66
CA SER A 279 -11.23 26.55 8.78
C SER A 279 -11.89 26.05 7.49
N ALA A 280 -13.14 25.59 7.60
CA ALA A 280 -13.96 25.20 6.46
C ALA A 280 -14.15 26.35 5.47
N ALA A 281 -14.32 27.59 5.96
CA ALA A 281 -14.43 28.77 5.10
C ALA A 281 -13.13 29.04 4.32
N GLN A 282 -11.97 28.95 4.97
CA GLN A 282 -10.68 29.11 4.29
C GLN A 282 -10.43 27.98 3.29
N MET A 283 -10.77 26.74 3.66
CA MET A 283 -10.66 25.58 2.76
C MET A 283 -11.53 25.76 1.52
N ARG A 284 -12.77 26.22 1.69
CA ARG A 284 -13.67 26.55 0.59
C ARG A 284 -13.02 27.57 -0.34
N ASP A 285 -12.58 28.71 0.20
CA ASP A 285 -12.05 29.79 -0.63
C ASP A 285 -10.76 29.37 -1.36
N ALA A 286 -9.90 28.58 -0.72
CA ALA A 286 -8.71 28.02 -1.33
C ALA A 286 -9.02 27.00 -2.43
N VAL A 287 -10.00 26.10 -2.22
CA VAL A 287 -10.45 25.14 -3.24
C VAL A 287 -11.02 25.90 -4.44
N LEU A 288 -11.91 26.86 -4.20
CA LEU A 288 -12.53 27.65 -5.27
C LEU A 288 -11.51 28.51 -6.02
N GLY A 289 -10.52 29.06 -5.32
CA GLY A 289 -9.43 29.84 -5.90
C GLY A 289 -8.40 29.03 -6.69
N ALA A 290 -8.38 27.70 -6.53
CA ALA A 290 -7.48 26.82 -7.27
C ALA A 290 -8.00 26.44 -8.68
N PHE A 291 -9.27 26.72 -8.99
CA PHE A 291 -9.84 26.51 -10.33
C PHE A 291 -9.30 27.54 -11.35
N PRO A 292 -9.24 27.21 -12.66
CA PRO A 292 -9.78 26.00 -13.31
C PRO A 292 -8.95 24.74 -13.02
N ALA A 293 -9.62 23.59 -12.95
CA ALA A 293 -9.04 22.26 -12.78
C ALA A 293 -9.92 21.22 -13.49
N ASP A 294 -9.34 20.06 -13.80
CA ASP A 294 -10.04 18.95 -14.45
C ASP A 294 -10.76 18.06 -13.44
N ILE A 295 -10.18 17.87 -12.25
CA ILE A 295 -10.68 16.95 -11.22
C ILE A 295 -10.64 17.61 -9.86
N TYR A 296 -11.70 17.40 -9.08
CA TYR A 296 -11.69 17.70 -7.65
C TYR A 296 -11.84 16.43 -6.82
N ILE A 297 -10.96 16.24 -5.83
CA ILE A 297 -11.02 15.13 -4.87
C ILE A 297 -11.20 15.69 -3.46
N GLY A 298 -12.42 15.57 -2.93
CA GLY A 298 -12.77 16.00 -1.58
C GLY A 298 -12.47 14.93 -0.53
N ALA A 299 -11.21 14.86 -0.08
CA ALA A 299 -10.75 13.91 0.95
C ALA A 299 -10.59 14.53 2.35
N ALA A 300 -10.85 15.83 2.51
CA ALA A 300 -10.80 16.52 3.79
C ALA A 300 -11.97 16.13 4.71
N ALA A 301 -11.69 16.08 6.01
CA ALA A 301 -12.71 15.97 7.05
C ALA A 301 -13.12 17.38 7.49
N VAL A 302 -14.00 18.00 6.70
CA VAL A 302 -14.54 19.32 6.96
C VAL A 302 -15.54 19.23 8.11
N ALA A 303 -15.40 20.10 9.11
CA ALA A 303 -16.36 20.19 10.21
C ALA A 303 -17.74 20.63 9.69
N ASP A 304 -18.81 19.97 10.10
CA ASP A 304 -20.19 20.29 9.65
C ASP A 304 -20.72 21.62 10.24
N TYR A 305 -20.14 22.07 11.35
CA TYR A 305 -20.56 23.25 12.09
C TYR A 305 -19.37 24.07 12.57
N THR A 306 -19.55 25.38 12.63
CA THR A 306 -18.58 26.38 13.11
C THR A 306 -19.24 27.30 14.15
N PRO A 307 -18.51 27.88 15.11
CA PRO A 307 -19.08 28.81 16.08
C PRO A 307 -19.72 30.02 15.40
N LYS A 308 -20.92 30.39 15.83
CA LYS A 308 -21.58 31.62 15.34
C LYS A 308 -20.79 32.89 15.67
N ARG A 309 -20.03 32.85 16.77
CA ARG A 309 -19.16 33.93 17.22
C ARG A 309 -17.83 33.37 17.70
N VAL A 310 -16.74 33.81 17.07
CA VAL A 310 -15.38 33.58 17.53
C VAL A 310 -14.99 34.75 18.44
N VAL A 311 -14.45 34.46 19.62
CA VAL A 311 -13.99 35.52 20.55
C VAL A 311 -12.48 35.71 20.44
N SER A 312 -12.03 36.96 20.54
CA SER A 312 -10.59 37.31 20.41
C SER A 312 -9.77 37.03 21.67
N GLN A 313 -10.41 36.70 22.78
CA GLN A 313 -9.77 36.40 24.05
C GLN A 313 -10.18 35.01 24.54
N LYS A 314 -9.26 34.33 25.23
CA LYS A 314 -9.51 33.02 25.83
C LYS A 314 -10.78 33.07 26.69
N ILE A 315 -11.73 32.19 26.41
CA ILE A 315 -12.97 32.09 27.20
C ILE A 315 -12.56 31.70 28.62
N LYS A 316 -12.87 32.59 29.58
CA LYS A 316 -12.58 32.39 31.01
C LYS A 316 -13.56 31.38 31.61
N LYS A 317 -13.09 30.61 32.58
CA LYS A 317 -13.94 29.68 33.34
C LYS A 317 -14.73 30.46 34.38
N THR A 318 -15.90 30.97 34.00
CA THR A 318 -16.75 31.83 34.85
C THR A 318 -18.00 31.13 35.40
N GLY A 319 -18.36 29.95 34.89
CA GLY A 319 -19.52 29.16 35.35
C GLY A 319 -19.28 27.66 35.29
N GLU A 320 -20.24 26.89 35.80
CA GLU A 320 -20.19 25.42 35.78
C GLU A 320 -20.39 24.84 34.37
N THR A 321 -21.14 25.53 33.52
CA THR A 321 -21.42 25.13 32.13
C THR A 321 -21.03 26.22 31.13
N LEU A 322 -20.71 25.81 29.90
CA LEU A 322 -20.44 26.69 28.77
C LEU A 322 -21.36 26.29 27.61
N THR A 323 -22.13 27.23 27.08
CA THR A 323 -22.99 27.03 25.91
C THR A 323 -22.34 27.66 24.67
N LEU A 324 -22.21 26.88 23.61
CA LEU A 324 -21.70 27.32 22.32
C LEU A 324 -22.81 27.24 21.27
N GLU A 325 -23.11 28.34 20.60
CA GLU A 325 -24.02 28.37 19.46
C GLU A 325 -23.23 28.09 18.18
N LEU A 326 -23.56 27.01 17.47
CA LEU A 326 -22.90 26.59 16.24
C LEU A 326 -23.83 26.78 15.03
N VAL A 327 -23.25 27.17 13.89
CA VAL A 327 -23.92 27.33 12.60
C VAL A 327 -23.27 26.42 11.57
N ARG A 328 -24.01 26.02 10.53
CA ARG A 328 -23.49 25.12 9.49
C ARG A 328 -22.34 25.77 8.73
N THR A 329 -21.33 24.97 8.42
CA THR A 329 -20.25 25.37 7.51
C THR A 329 -20.69 25.28 6.04
N PRO A 330 -19.93 25.88 5.11
CA PRO A 330 -20.18 25.72 3.69
C PRO A 330 -19.99 24.27 3.22
N ASP A 331 -20.83 23.80 2.30
CA ASP A 331 -20.69 22.48 1.69
C ASP A 331 -19.83 22.55 0.43
N ILE A 332 -18.51 22.50 0.62
CA ILE A 332 -17.49 22.63 -0.44
C ILE A 332 -17.75 21.63 -1.58
N LEU A 333 -18.10 20.38 -1.27
CA LEU A 333 -18.35 19.34 -2.28
C LEU A 333 -19.55 19.71 -3.15
N SER A 334 -20.65 20.13 -2.54
CA SER A 334 -21.86 20.53 -3.29
C SER A 334 -21.64 21.81 -4.09
N GLU A 335 -20.89 22.78 -3.56
CA GLU A 335 -20.55 24.00 -4.28
C GLU A 335 -19.65 23.73 -5.50
N VAL A 336 -18.66 22.84 -5.37
CA VAL A 336 -17.80 22.43 -6.50
C VAL A 336 -18.59 21.66 -7.54
N ALA A 337 -19.42 20.68 -7.13
CA ALA A 337 -20.24 19.89 -8.04
C ALA A 337 -21.31 20.73 -8.78
N ALA A 338 -21.71 21.87 -8.22
CA ALA A 338 -22.63 22.80 -8.86
C ALA A 338 -21.97 23.68 -9.94
N GLN A 339 -20.64 23.74 -10.02
CA GLN A 339 -19.96 24.50 -11.06
C GLN A 339 -20.12 23.83 -12.42
N THR A 340 -20.74 24.54 -13.36
CA THR A 340 -20.96 24.03 -14.72
C THR A 340 -19.75 24.32 -15.61
N GLY A 341 -19.16 23.28 -16.20
CA GLY A 341 -18.38 23.41 -17.44
C GLY A 341 -16.84 23.36 -17.34
N ALA A 342 -16.24 23.12 -16.18
CA ALA A 342 -14.78 23.02 -16.04
C ALA A 342 -14.29 21.64 -15.55
N LEU A 343 -15.07 20.96 -14.71
CA LEU A 343 -14.66 19.70 -14.10
C LEU A 343 -15.13 18.51 -14.91
N LYS A 344 -14.20 17.59 -15.18
CA LYS A 344 -14.46 16.29 -15.78
C LYS A 344 -14.94 15.27 -14.75
N LEU A 345 -14.49 15.40 -13.49
CA LEU A 345 -14.86 14.49 -12.42
C LEU A 345 -14.82 15.16 -11.04
N VAL A 346 -15.83 14.92 -10.22
CA VAL A 346 -15.90 15.32 -8.82
C VAL A 346 -16.00 14.06 -7.94
N VAL A 347 -14.99 13.87 -7.10
CA VAL A 347 -14.84 12.71 -6.23
C VAL A 347 -15.03 13.11 -4.77
N GLY A 348 -15.96 12.48 -4.08
CA GLY A 348 -16.15 12.67 -2.64
C GLY A 348 -15.64 11.51 -1.80
N PHE A 349 -15.38 11.77 -0.53
CA PHE A 349 -15.17 10.74 0.49
C PHE A 349 -16.33 10.67 1.49
N ALA A 350 -16.62 9.46 1.95
CA ALA A 350 -17.53 9.18 3.04
C ALA A 350 -16.86 8.28 4.08
N ALA A 351 -17.07 8.60 5.35
CA ALA A 351 -16.66 7.77 6.47
C ALA A 351 -17.91 7.49 7.29
N GLU A 352 -18.33 6.24 7.35
CA GLU A 352 -19.56 5.83 8.04
C GLU A 352 -19.28 4.67 9.00
N THR A 353 -20.00 4.61 10.11
CA THR A 353 -19.84 3.55 11.13
C THR A 353 -20.74 2.34 10.85
N HIS A 354 -21.87 2.55 10.18
CA HIS A 354 -22.85 1.54 9.79
C HIS A 354 -23.43 1.82 8.40
N ASP A 355 -23.98 0.80 7.74
CA ASP A 355 -24.74 0.92 6.49
C ASP A 355 -24.05 1.81 5.41
N VAL A 356 -22.76 1.54 5.21
CA VAL A 356 -21.85 2.37 4.42
C VAL A 356 -22.36 2.61 2.99
N GLU A 357 -22.92 1.58 2.36
CA GLU A 357 -23.44 1.67 0.99
C GLU A 357 -24.60 2.66 0.89
N HIS A 358 -25.62 2.52 1.75
CA HIS A 358 -26.81 3.35 1.71
C HIS A 358 -26.46 4.85 1.82
N TYR A 359 -25.63 5.20 2.81
CA TYR A 359 -25.21 6.58 3.03
C TYR A 359 -24.29 7.10 1.92
N ALA A 360 -23.38 6.27 1.42
CA ALA A 360 -22.51 6.66 0.32
C ALA A 360 -23.30 6.96 -0.96
N ARG A 361 -24.20 6.06 -1.37
CA ARG A 361 -25.06 6.26 -2.55
C ARG A 361 -26.01 7.45 -2.37
N GLY A 362 -26.54 7.65 -1.16
CA GLY A 362 -27.35 8.83 -0.83
C GLY A 362 -26.56 10.13 -1.00
N LYS A 363 -25.32 10.20 -0.51
CA LYS A 363 -24.44 11.37 -0.63
C LYS A 363 -23.99 11.61 -2.08
N LEU A 364 -23.69 10.55 -2.84
CA LEU A 364 -23.41 10.59 -4.29
C LEU A 364 -24.53 11.31 -5.04
N ALA A 365 -25.79 10.89 -4.83
CA ALA A 365 -26.95 11.48 -5.50
C ALA A 365 -27.25 12.91 -5.00
N ALA A 366 -27.26 13.12 -3.68
CA ALA A 366 -27.62 14.40 -3.08
C ALA A 366 -26.64 15.52 -3.46
N LYS A 367 -25.35 15.21 -3.53
CA LYS A 367 -24.29 16.17 -3.87
C LYS A 367 -23.91 16.16 -5.36
N ARG A 368 -24.58 15.34 -6.18
CA ARG A 368 -24.32 15.19 -7.63
C ARG A 368 -22.84 14.90 -7.94
N LEU A 369 -22.24 13.99 -7.19
CA LEU A 369 -20.85 13.58 -7.41
C LEU A 369 -20.79 12.53 -8.52
N ASP A 370 -19.65 12.43 -9.19
CA ASP A 370 -19.41 11.41 -10.20
C ASP A 370 -18.94 10.09 -9.58
N LEU A 371 -18.22 10.21 -8.46
CA LEU A 371 -17.65 9.09 -7.71
C LEU A 371 -17.67 9.41 -6.22
N ILE A 372 -17.99 8.42 -5.38
CA ILE A 372 -17.82 8.52 -3.94
C ILE A 372 -17.04 7.32 -3.40
N ILE A 373 -16.06 7.59 -2.55
CA ILE A 373 -15.21 6.59 -1.92
C ILE A 373 -15.62 6.50 -0.46
N ALA A 374 -16.15 5.34 -0.07
CA ALA A 374 -16.69 5.12 1.26
C ALA A 374 -15.84 4.13 2.06
N ASN A 375 -15.51 4.52 3.29
CA ASN A 375 -14.72 3.72 4.21
C ASN A 375 -15.57 3.43 5.45
N GLN A 376 -15.52 2.20 5.96
CA GLN A 376 -16.13 1.90 7.25
C GLN A 376 -15.16 2.28 8.36
N VAL A 377 -15.55 3.22 9.22
CA VAL A 377 -14.74 3.71 10.34
C VAL A 377 -15.32 3.21 11.67
N GLY A 378 -14.47 2.88 12.65
CA GLY A 378 -14.92 2.48 13.99
C GLY A 378 -15.03 0.97 14.23
N ILE A 379 -14.45 0.16 13.34
CA ILE A 379 -14.15 -1.26 13.59
C ILE A 379 -12.73 -1.34 14.16
N GLU A 380 -12.45 -2.20 15.15
CA GLU A 380 -11.07 -2.45 15.61
C GLU A 380 -10.15 -2.75 14.41
N GLY A 381 -9.15 -1.89 14.19
CA GLY A 381 -8.20 -2.00 13.07
C GLY A 381 -8.50 -1.15 11.81
N GLY A 382 -9.68 -0.51 11.72
CA GLY A 382 -10.10 0.31 10.57
C GLY A 382 -10.62 1.69 10.97
N GLY A 383 -9.90 2.75 10.61
CA GLY A 383 -10.30 4.12 10.96
C GLY A 383 -9.23 5.19 10.73
N PHE A 384 -9.58 6.45 10.99
CA PHE A 384 -8.84 7.69 10.68
C PHE A 384 -7.33 7.68 11.00
N GLU A 385 -6.88 6.84 11.92
CA GLU A 385 -5.50 6.75 12.39
C GLU A 385 -4.75 5.45 11.98
N SER A 386 -5.41 4.50 11.31
CA SER A 386 -4.77 3.27 10.81
C SER A 386 -3.97 3.53 9.53
N ASP A 387 -2.87 2.80 9.32
CA ASP A 387 -2.07 2.85 8.08
C ASP A 387 -2.62 1.94 6.97
N ASN A 388 -3.49 0.99 7.36
CA ASN A 388 -4.25 0.15 6.44
C ASN A 388 -5.68 0.65 6.33
N ASN A 389 -6.24 0.61 5.12
CA ASN A 389 -7.61 1.03 4.87
C ASN A 389 -8.25 0.13 3.82
N ALA A 390 -9.54 -0.12 3.98
CA ALA A 390 -10.38 -0.72 2.96
C ALA A 390 -11.44 0.31 2.55
N ALA A 391 -11.83 0.30 1.29
CA ALA A 391 -12.80 1.24 0.78
C ALA A 391 -13.69 0.56 -0.25
N THR A 392 -14.90 1.09 -0.43
CA THR A 392 -15.73 0.77 -1.59
C THR A 392 -16.04 2.06 -2.31
N ALA A 393 -15.77 2.09 -3.62
CA ALA A 393 -16.13 3.21 -4.46
C ALA A 393 -17.45 2.95 -5.15
N TYR A 394 -18.31 3.96 -5.22
CA TYR A 394 -19.63 3.90 -5.84
C TYR A 394 -19.77 5.02 -6.87
N TRP A 395 -20.37 4.71 -8.02
CA TRP A 395 -20.73 5.67 -9.07
C TRP A 395 -22.08 5.30 -9.66
N GLN A 396 -22.56 6.11 -10.61
CA GLN A 396 -23.80 5.81 -11.33
C GLN A 396 -23.68 4.51 -12.13
N GLY A 397 -24.44 3.49 -11.73
CA GLY A 397 -24.47 2.20 -12.41
C GLY A 397 -23.34 1.22 -12.04
N GLY A 398 -22.56 1.48 -10.99
CA GLY A 398 -21.54 0.52 -10.55
C GLY A 398 -20.91 0.78 -9.19
N GLU A 399 -20.07 -0.16 -8.79
CA GLU A 399 -19.25 -0.12 -7.58
C GLU A 399 -17.96 -0.92 -7.75
N ARG A 400 -16.95 -0.62 -6.93
CA ARG A 400 -15.69 -1.37 -6.86
C ARG A 400 -15.23 -1.47 -5.41
N VAL A 401 -15.01 -2.69 -4.96
CA VAL A 401 -14.48 -2.98 -3.62
C VAL A 401 -12.95 -3.00 -3.66
N PHE A 402 -12.34 -2.28 -2.73
CA PHE A 402 -10.90 -2.26 -2.50
C PHE A 402 -10.60 -2.94 -1.16
N PRO A 403 -9.99 -4.14 -1.18
CA PRO A 403 -9.58 -4.83 0.04
C PRO A 403 -8.61 -4.01 0.89
N SER A 404 -8.49 -4.40 2.16
CA SER A 404 -7.55 -3.77 3.09
C SER A 404 -6.13 -3.79 2.52
N SER A 405 -5.57 -2.60 2.34
CA SER A 405 -4.23 -2.37 1.80
C SER A 405 -3.62 -1.14 2.45
N SER A 406 -2.35 -0.87 2.18
CA SER A 406 -1.72 0.36 2.66
C SER A 406 -2.41 1.58 2.03
N LYS A 407 -2.44 2.72 2.73
CA LYS A 407 -2.99 3.98 2.17
C LYS A 407 -2.35 4.39 0.84
N THR A 408 -1.08 4.03 0.62
CA THR A 408 -0.37 4.31 -0.64
C THR A 408 -0.89 3.44 -1.78
N GLU A 409 -1.01 2.12 -1.56
CA GLU A 409 -1.56 1.21 -2.57
C GLU A 409 -3.02 1.51 -2.87
N LEU A 410 -3.81 1.81 -1.82
CA LEU A 410 -5.19 2.23 -1.99
C LEU A 410 -5.28 3.53 -2.80
N ALA A 411 -4.38 4.49 -2.56
CA ALA A 411 -4.34 5.72 -3.36
C ALA A 411 -4.06 5.42 -4.84
N ASP A 412 -3.09 4.57 -5.15
CA ASP A 412 -2.77 4.18 -6.52
C ASP A 412 -3.96 3.49 -7.21
N GLN A 413 -4.64 2.58 -6.50
CA GLN A 413 -5.85 1.89 -6.99
C GLN A 413 -7.03 2.85 -7.23
N LEU A 414 -7.22 3.81 -6.32
CA LEU A 414 -8.26 4.83 -6.45
C LEU A 414 -7.99 5.78 -7.60
N LEU A 415 -6.73 6.20 -7.81
CA LEU A 415 -6.38 7.04 -8.96
C LEU A 415 -6.53 6.29 -10.28
N ALA A 416 -6.22 4.98 -10.33
CA ALA A 416 -6.48 4.15 -11.50
C ALA A 416 -7.98 4.10 -11.82
N LEU A 417 -8.84 3.90 -10.81
CA LEU A 417 -10.29 3.98 -11.01
C LEU A 417 -10.72 5.37 -11.49
N ILE A 418 -10.19 6.44 -10.92
CA ILE A 418 -10.49 7.82 -11.35
C ILE A 418 -10.11 8.01 -12.82
N ALA A 419 -8.93 7.54 -13.24
CA ALA A 419 -8.48 7.61 -14.64
C ALA A 419 -9.40 6.82 -15.58
N GLU A 420 -9.81 5.61 -15.21
CA GLU A 420 -10.81 4.83 -15.95
C GLU A 420 -12.14 5.60 -16.09
N ARG A 421 -12.60 6.24 -15.00
CA ARG A 421 -13.87 6.98 -14.99
C ARG A 421 -13.84 8.28 -15.78
N LEU A 422 -12.67 8.86 -16.05
CA LEU A 422 -12.54 10.02 -16.95
C LEU A 422 -12.78 9.66 -18.42
N GLN A 423 -12.60 8.38 -18.79
CA GLN A 423 -12.71 7.90 -20.17
C GLN A 423 -14.06 7.23 -20.48
N ALA A 424 -14.90 7.03 -19.47
CA ALA A 424 -16.19 6.34 -19.55
C ALA A 424 -17.36 7.32 -19.64
#